data_AF-A0A819X5G9-F1
#
_entry.id   AF-A0A819X5G9-F1
#
_cell.length_a   1.000
_cell.length_b   1.000
_cell.length_c   1.000
_cell.angle_alpha   90.00
_cell.angle_beta   90.00
_cell.angle_gamma   90.00
#
_symmetry.space_group_name_H-M   'P 1'
#
loop_
_entity.id
_entity.type
_entity.pdbx_description
1 polymer ?
#
loop_
_entity_poly.entity_id
_entity_poly.type
_entity_poly.pdbx_seq_one_letter_code
_entity_poly.pdbx_strand_id
1 'polypeptide(L)'
;MLHAYQQSLECAKPIRKLTQARKYIIYIGLETVYRERLKQIYEPVKHRLDYQLALQNARKDFERTNMINWIRNKIRQFGIGTIMKYRPVVSSDSKYIFTIGDGCVYVWIVKTGECLRLINHNSNSNDQQIILAQSINPNNQLQLCVAQQNGIINVWDYEDGILIH
;
A
#
# COMPACT_ATOMS: atom_id res chain seq x y z
N MET A 1 56.93 26.28 -53.87
CA MET A 1 56.42 24.97 -53.38
C MET A 1 55.65 25.07 -52.06
N LEU A 2 56.19 25.71 -51.00
CA LEU A 2 55.50 25.80 -49.70
C LEU A 2 54.13 26.51 -49.73
N HIS A 3 53.99 27.60 -50.50
CA HIS A 3 52.72 28.34 -50.62
C HIS A 3 51.60 27.49 -51.24
N ALA A 4 51.91 26.72 -52.29
CA ALA A 4 50.94 25.83 -52.95
C ALA A 4 50.48 24.68 -52.03
N TYR A 5 51.37 24.20 -51.16
CA TYR A 5 51.03 23.17 -50.15
C TYR A 5 50.15 23.73 -49.03
N GLN A 6 50.42 24.95 -48.54
CA GLN A 6 49.55 25.58 -47.54
C GLN A 6 48.15 25.85 -48.11
N GLN A 7 48.08 26.27 -49.37
CA GLN A 7 46.81 26.53 -50.06
C GLN A 7 46.02 25.24 -50.29
N SER A 8 46.67 24.11 -50.62
CA SER A 8 45.99 22.82 -50.71
C SER A 8 45.51 22.29 -49.36
N LEU A 9 46.25 22.57 -48.28
CA LEU A 9 45.87 22.22 -46.91
C LEU A 9 44.67 23.03 -46.42
N GLU A 10 44.63 24.34 -46.73
CA GLU A 10 43.46 25.22 -46.55
C GLU A 10 42.24 24.68 -47.30
N CYS A 11 42.41 24.27 -48.57
CA CYS A 11 41.33 23.66 -49.36
C CYS A 11 40.86 22.30 -48.81
N ALA A 12 41.69 21.56 -48.06
CA ALA A 12 41.35 20.26 -47.48
C ALA A 12 40.65 20.33 -46.11
N LYS A 13 40.85 21.41 -45.34
CA LYS A 13 40.16 21.67 -44.05
C LYS A 13 38.63 21.53 -44.12
N PRO A 14 37.90 22.11 -45.10
CA PRO A 14 36.44 21.99 -45.18
C PRO A 14 35.97 20.55 -45.46
N ILE A 15 36.72 19.79 -46.25
CA ILE A 15 36.42 18.39 -46.57
C ILE A 15 36.49 17.52 -45.29
N ARG A 16 37.48 17.77 -44.42
CA ARG A 16 37.56 17.08 -43.11
C ARG A 16 36.38 17.41 -42.21
N LYS A 17 36.01 18.70 -42.11
CA LYS A 17 34.85 19.14 -41.31
C LYS A 17 33.54 18.52 -41.81
N LEU A 18 33.34 18.49 -43.14
CA LEU A 18 32.18 17.85 -43.76
C LEU A 18 32.11 16.35 -43.42
N THR A 19 33.25 15.66 -43.50
CA THR A 19 33.33 14.23 -43.20
C THR A 19 33.01 13.93 -41.72
N GLN A 20 33.45 14.80 -40.81
CA GLN A 20 33.10 14.71 -39.38
C GLN A 20 31.61 14.95 -39.14
N ALA A 21 31.04 15.99 -39.75
CA ALA A 21 29.62 16.29 -39.64
C ALA A 21 28.76 15.13 -40.15
N ARG A 22 29.15 14.50 -41.27
CA ARG A 22 28.47 13.31 -41.81
C ARG A 22 28.49 12.13 -40.83
N LYS A 23 29.64 11.84 -40.21
CA LYS A 23 29.75 10.78 -39.18
C LYS A 23 28.83 11.07 -37.98
N TYR A 24 28.74 12.32 -37.56
CA TYR A 24 27.88 12.75 -36.47
C TYR A 24 26.39 12.58 -36.79
N ILE A 25 25.97 12.95 -38.01
CA ILE A 25 24.59 12.73 -38.48
C ILE A 25 24.24 11.23 -38.44
N ILE A 26 25.14 10.38 -38.93
CA ILE A 26 24.94 8.91 -38.91
C ILE A 26 24.83 8.41 -37.48
N TYR A 27 25.71 8.88 -36.58
CA TYR A 27 25.69 8.51 -35.17
C TYR A 27 24.35 8.87 -34.51
N ILE A 28 23.87 10.11 -34.71
CA ILE A 28 22.57 10.54 -34.17
C ILE A 28 21.45 9.64 -34.73
N GLY A 29 21.46 9.38 -36.04
CA GLY A 29 20.43 8.54 -36.65
C GLY A 29 20.39 7.12 -36.08
N LEU A 30 21.55 6.55 -35.76
CA LEU A 30 21.61 5.26 -35.07
C LEU A 30 21.04 5.34 -33.65
N GLU A 31 21.36 6.41 -32.91
CA GLU A 31 20.87 6.61 -31.56
C GLU A 31 19.35 6.83 -31.51
N THR A 32 18.78 7.59 -32.44
CA THR A 32 17.33 7.80 -32.52
C THR A 32 16.60 6.50 -32.79
N VAL A 33 17.05 5.71 -33.77
CA VAL A 33 16.46 4.39 -34.10
C VAL A 33 16.56 3.42 -32.92
N TYR A 34 17.69 3.45 -32.19
CA TYR A 34 17.87 2.63 -30.99
C TYR A 34 16.85 2.99 -29.89
N ARG A 35 16.68 4.28 -29.58
CA ARG A 35 15.73 4.76 -28.57
C ARG A 35 14.28 4.45 -28.96
N GLU A 36 13.93 4.57 -30.25
CA GLU A 36 12.61 4.21 -30.76
C GLU A 36 12.27 2.74 -30.53
N ARG A 37 13.19 1.83 -30.88
CA ARG A 37 12.99 0.39 -30.70
C ARG A 37 12.87 0.01 -29.22
N LEU A 38 13.69 0.61 -28.36
CA LEU A 38 13.56 0.43 -26.91
C LEU A 38 12.20 0.90 -26.41
N LYS A 39 11.74 2.07 -26.86
CA LYS A 39 10.43 2.60 -26.48
C LYS A 39 9.28 1.69 -26.93
N GLN A 40 9.35 1.16 -28.16
CA GLN A 40 8.36 0.21 -28.68
C GLN A 40 8.21 -1.04 -27.81
N ILE A 41 9.30 -1.51 -27.19
CA ILE A 41 9.28 -2.68 -26.29
C ILE A 41 8.86 -2.28 -24.88
N TYR A 42 9.28 -1.10 -24.40
CA TYR A 42 9.02 -0.63 -23.05
C TYR A 42 7.54 -0.28 -22.80
N GLU A 43 6.90 0.46 -23.70
CA GLU A 43 5.50 0.89 -23.57
C GLU A 43 4.51 -0.26 -23.29
N PRO A 44 4.50 -1.38 -24.05
CA PRO A 44 3.55 -2.46 -23.80
C PRO A 44 3.80 -3.17 -22.47
N VAL A 45 5.06 -3.30 -22.02
CA VAL A 45 5.38 -3.88 -20.71
C VAL A 45 4.91 -2.97 -19.59
N LYS A 46 5.15 -1.67 -19.70
CA LYS A 46 4.68 -0.67 -18.74
C LYS A 46 3.16 -0.66 -18.65
N HIS A 47 2.44 -0.59 -19.78
CA HIS A 47 0.98 -0.61 -19.78
C HIS A 47 0.39 -1.85 -19.11
N ARG A 48 1.01 -3.02 -19.30
CA ARG A 48 0.58 -4.26 -18.63
C ARG A 48 0.77 -4.19 -17.12
N LEU A 49 1.90 -3.65 -16.66
CA LEU A 49 2.19 -3.48 -15.23
C LEU A 49 1.26 -2.43 -14.61
N ASP A 50 1.05 -1.31 -15.28
CA ASP A 50 0.12 -0.26 -14.85
C ASP A 50 -1.30 -0.82 -14.74
N TYR A 51 -1.73 -1.64 -15.71
CA TYR A 51 -3.02 -2.32 -15.65
C TYR A 51 -3.12 -3.30 -14.47
N GLN A 52 -2.08 -4.09 -14.20
CA GLN A 52 -2.07 -4.98 -13.03
C GLN A 52 -2.15 -4.21 -11.72
N LEU A 53 -1.41 -3.10 -11.61
CA LEU A 53 -1.47 -2.21 -10.45
C LEU A 53 -2.88 -1.60 -10.29
N ALA A 54 -3.49 -1.16 -11.40
CA ALA A 54 -4.85 -0.63 -11.40
C ALA A 54 -5.87 -1.67 -10.95
N LEU A 55 -5.76 -2.92 -11.42
CA LEU A 55 -6.61 -4.03 -10.97
C LEU A 55 -6.45 -4.30 -9.46
N GLN A 56 -5.21 -4.31 -8.95
CA GLN A 56 -4.95 -4.50 -7.52
C GLN A 56 -5.53 -3.36 -6.68
N ASN A 57 -5.38 -2.12 -7.14
CA ASN A 57 -5.92 -0.95 -6.44
C ASN A 57 -7.45 -0.97 -6.44
N ALA A 58 -8.09 -1.23 -7.58
CA ALA A 58 -9.54 -1.36 -7.69
C ALA A 58 -10.08 -2.45 -6.75
N ARG A 59 -9.37 -3.58 -6.63
CA ARG A 59 -9.73 -4.65 -5.70
C ARG A 59 -9.65 -4.20 -4.24
N LYS A 60 -8.56 -3.52 -3.84
CA LYS A 60 -8.41 -2.96 -2.49
C LYS A 60 -9.50 -1.93 -2.18
N ASP A 61 -9.86 -1.10 -3.15
CA ASP A 61 -10.89 -0.07 -2.97
C ASP A 61 -12.29 -0.68 -2.87
N PHE A 62 -12.57 -1.74 -3.61
CA PHE A 62 -13.79 -2.54 -3.44
C PHE A 62 -13.85 -3.17 -2.05
N GLU A 63 -12.76 -3.78 -1.56
CA GLU A 63 -12.69 -4.36 -0.22
C GLU A 63 -12.90 -3.29 0.87
N ARG A 64 -12.23 -2.13 0.74
CA ARG A 64 -12.40 -0.98 1.65
C ARG A 64 -13.82 -0.45 1.68
N THR A 65 -14.42 -0.21 0.50
CA THR A 65 -15.79 0.32 0.41
C THR A 65 -16.80 -0.67 0.96
N ASN A 66 -16.62 -1.97 0.71
CA ASN A 66 -17.45 -3.02 1.30
C ASN A 66 -17.33 -3.03 2.83
N MET A 67 -16.11 -2.94 3.38
CA MET A 67 -15.89 -2.82 4.83
C MET A 67 -16.58 -1.59 5.43
N ILE A 68 -16.45 -0.41 4.80
CA ILE A 68 -17.10 0.83 5.29
C ILE A 68 -18.62 0.69 5.25
N ASN A 69 -19.17 0.16 4.16
CA ASN A 69 -20.61 -0.05 4.02
C ASN A 69 -21.12 -1.06 5.06
N TRP A 70 -20.36 -2.12 5.31
CA TRP A 70 -20.65 -3.09 6.36
C TRP A 70 -20.67 -2.44 7.75
N ILE A 71 -19.63 -1.68 8.12
CA ILE A 71 -19.57 -0.96 9.40
C ILE A 71 -20.77 -0.04 9.53
N ARG A 72 -21.09 0.74 8.49
CA ARG A 72 -22.24 1.65 8.48
C ARG A 72 -23.56 0.91 8.70
N ASN A 73 -23.75 -0.23 8.05
CA ASN A 73 -24.96 -1.03 8.17
C ASN A 73 -25.08 -1.66 9.57
N LYS A 74 -23.98 -2.15 10.14
CA LYS A 74 -23.97 -2.72 11.49
C LYS A 74 -24.24 -1.67 12.56
N ILE A 75 -23.66 -0.48 12.46
CA ILE A 75 -23.97 0.65 13.35
C ILE A 75 -25.48 0.96 13.33
N ARG A 76 -26.08 1.00 12.13
CA ARG A 76 -27.52 1.22 11.97
C ARG A 76 -28.36 0.10 12.58
N GLN A 77 -27.98 -1.16 12.32
CA GLN A 77 -28.71 -2.34 12.80
C GLN A 77 -28.73 -2.43 14.33
N PHE A 78 -27.60 -2.19 14.98
CA PHE A 78 -27.48 -2.32 16.43
C PHE A 78 -27.90 -1.06 17.19
N GLY A 79 -28.37 -0.01 16.51
CA GLY A 79 -28.80 1.22 17.17
C GLY A 79 -27.69 1.86 18.02
N ILE A 80 -26.42 1.58 17.72
CA ILE A 80 -25.24 2.13 18.41
C ILE A 80 -24.97 3.55 17.89
N GLY A 81 -26.04 4.34 17.71
CA GLY A 81 -26.01 5.66 17.09
C GLY A 81 -25.20 6.69 17.89
N THR A 82 -24.79 6.35 19.12
CA THR A 82 -24.12 7.30 20.01
C THR A 82 -22.65 6.95 20.30
N ILE A 83 -22.17 5.72 20.10
CA ILE A 83 -20.84 5.36 20.64
C ILE A 83 -20.11 4.33 19.76
N MET A 84 -19.44 4.80 18.72
CA MET A 84 -18.05 4.33 18.53
C MET A 84 -17.15 5.39 19.15
N LYS A 85 -16.98 5.35 20.49
CA LYS A 85 -16.01 6.22 21.19
C LYS A 85 -14.59 6.00 20.66
N TYR A 86 -14.34 4.84 20.04
CA TYR A 86 -13.05 4.39 19.57
C TYR A 86 -13.10 3.93 18.11
N ARG A 87 -12.02 4.13 17.36
CA ARG A 87 -11.94 3.74 15.94
C ARG A 87 -11.92 2.21 15.80
N PRO A 88 -12.71 1.62 14.88
CA PRO A 88 -12.60 0.21 14.54
C PRO A 88 -11.25 -0.06 13.85
N VAL A 89 -10.64 -1.22 14.13
CA VAL A 89 -9.34 -1.63 13.57
C VAL A 89 -9.54 -2.89 12.73
N VAL A 90 -8.89 -2.97 11.57
CA VAL A 90 -9.00 -4.10 10.63
C VAL A 90 -7.71 -4.90 10.66
N SER A 91 -7.80 -6.23 10.70
CA SER A 91 -6.64 -7.13 10.62
C SER A 91 -5.82 -6.90 9.34
N SER A 92 -4.53 -7.23 9.37
CA SER A 92 -3.64 -7.04 8.21
C SER A 92 -4.06 -7.87 6.99
N ASP A 93 -4.75 -8.98 7.22
CA ASP A 93 -5.29 -9.86 6.17
C ASP A 93 -6.73 -9.49 5.74
N SER A 94 -7.32 -8.43 6.30
CA SER A 94 -8.68 -7.96 6.01
C SER A 94 -9.78 -9.01 6.23
N LYS A 95 -9.53 -10.06 7.01
CA LYS A 95 -10.54 -11.05 7.37
C LYS A 95 -11.34 -10.67 8.61
N TYR A 96 -10.74 -9.92 9.53
CA TYR A 96 -11.34 -9.58 10.80
C TYR A 96 -11.43 -8.07 11.04
N ILE A 97 -12.49 -7.65 11.72
CA ILE A 97 -12.67 -6.29 12.22
C ILE A 97 -12.78 -6.36 13.74
N PHE A 98 -12.08 -5.46 14.43
CA PHE A 98 -12.09 -5.29 15.87
C PHE A 98 -12.88 -4.04 16.24
N THR A 99 -13.90 -4.19 17.07
CA THR A 99 -14.69 -3.07 17.60
C THR A 99 -14.73 -3.13 19.11
N ILE A 100 -14.56 -2.01 19.78
CA ILE A 100 -14.69 -1.90 21.23
C ILE A 100 -16.14 -1.53 21.57
N GLY A 101 -16.75 -2.27 22.50
CA GLY A 101 -18.06 -1.97 23.06
C GLY A 101 -18.20 -2.61 24.44
N ASP A 102 -18.88 -1.93 25.37
CA ASP A 102 -19.20 -2.46 26.71
C ASP A 102 -17.99 -3.05 27.48
N GLY A 103 -16.80 -2.45 27.34
CA GLY A 103 -15.58 -2.93 27.99
C GLY A 103 -14.96 -4.19 27.38
N CYS A 104 -15.47 -4.63 26.23
CA CYS A 104 -15.06 -5.84 25.52
C CYS A 104 -14.53 -5.47 24.12
N VAL A 105 -13.64 -6.31 23.56
CA VAL A 105 -13.28 -6.24 22.13
C VAL A 105 -14.06 -7.30 21.37
N TYR A 106 -14.89 -6.86 20.45
CA TYR A 106 -15.60 -7.73 19.53
C TYR A 106 -14.74 -8.02 18.29
N VAL A 107 -14.63 -9.30 17.94
CA VAL A 107 -13.97 -9.79 16.75
C VAL A 107 -15.04 -10.23 15.75
N TRP A 108 -15.07 -9.56 14.60
CA TRP A 108 -16.05 -9.80 13.55
C TRP A 108 -15.39 -10.40 12.32
N ILE A 109 -16.07 -11.32 11.65
CA ILE A 109 -15.65 -11.80 10.32
C ILE A 109 -16.15 -10.81 9.26
N VAL A 110 -15.23 -10.32 8.42
CA VAL A 110 -15.56 -9.36 7.33
C VAL A 110 -16.51 -9.98 6.29
N LYS A 111 -16.33 -11.25 5.96
CA LYS A 111 -17.12 -11.94 4.91
C LYS A 111 -18.57 -12.20 5.30
N THR A 112 -18.81 -12.69 6.52
CA THR A 112 -20.16 -13.07 6.99
C THR A 112 -20.83 -11.96 7.80
N GLY A 113 -20.04 -11.09 8.41
CA GLY A 113 -20.56 -10.04 9.30
C GLY A 113 -21.06 -10.55 10.64
N GLU A 114 -20.68 -11.77 11.01
CA GLU A 114 -21.00 -12.40 12.28
C GLU A 114 -19.94 -12.04 13.33
N CYS A 115 -20.38 -11.96 14.58
CA CYS A 115 -19.47 -11.85 15.71
C CYS A 115 -18.84 -13.21 15.96
N LEU A 116 -17.55 -13.37 15.67
CA LEU A 116 -16.81 -14.61 15.91
C LEU A 116 -16.50 -14.75 17.39
N ARG A 117 -16.04 -13.66 18.02
CA ARG A 117 -15.61 -13.69 19.42
C ARG A 117 -15.84 -12.38 20.13
N LEU A 118 -16.01 -12.51 21.43
CA LEU A 118 -15.99 -11.41 22.38
C LEU A 118 -14.80 -11.65 23.30
N ILE A 119 -13.80 -10.78 23.20
CA ILE A 119 -12.58 -10.81 24.02
C ILE A 119 -12.84 -9.99 25.28
N ASN A 120 -12.90 -10.69 26.40
CA ASN A 120 -13.04 -10.12 27.72
C ASN A 120 -11.70 -10.12 28.45
N HIS A 121 -11.35 -8.98 29.03
CA HIS A 121 -10.17 -8.85 29.88
C HIS A 121 -10.48 -9.11 31.37
N ASN A 122 -11.76 -9.09 31.75
CA ASN A 122 -12.17 -9.28 33.12
C ASN A 122 -12.21 -10.77 33.46
N SER A 123 -11.20 -11.25 34.19
CA SER A 123 -11.27 -12.58 34.81
C SER A 123 -11.82 -12.54 36.24
N ASN A 124 -11.60 -11.48 37.05
CA ASN A 124 -11.85 -11.58 38.50
C ASN A 124 -12.25 -10.30 39.28
N SER A 125 -12.66 -9.18 38.67
CA SER A 125 -13.12 -8.01 39.45
C SER A 125 -14.42 -7.42 38.91
N ASN A 126 -15.31 -7.00 39.83
CA ASN A 126 -16.60 -6.38 39.54
C ASN A 126 -16.49 -4.99 38.89
N ASP A 127 -15.28 -4.50 38.64
CA ASP A 127 -15.02 -3.23 37.99
C ASP A 127 -15.11 -3.40 36.48
N GLN A 128 -16.06 -2.68 35.86
CA GLN A 128 -16.14 -2.54 34.42
C GLN A 128 -14.90 -1.77 33.93
N GLN A 129 -13.89 -2.50 33.47
CA GLN A 129 -12.69 -1.89 32.92
C GLN A 129 -12.98 -1.34 31.53
N ILE A 130 -12.73 -0.05 31.33
CA ILE A 130 -12.93 0.60 30.05
C ILE A 130 -11.68 0.40 29.19
N ILE A 131 -11.88 -0.08 27.98
CA ILE A 131 -10.85 -0.15 26.95
C ILE A 131 -10.69 1.23 26.32
N LEU A 132 -9.45 1.73 26.26
CA LEU A 132 -9.12 3.06 25.74
C LEU A 132 -8.65 3.04 24.28
N ALA A 133 -7.94 1.99 23.86
CA ALA A 133 -7.42 1.90 22.51
C ALA A 133 -7.16 0.46 22.10
N GLN A 134 -7.20 0.23 20.79
CA GLN A 134 -6.82 -1.01 20.14
C GLN A 134 -5.86 -0.68 19.00
N SER A 135 -4.82 -1.48 18.84
CA SER A 135 -3.81 -1.34 17.78
C SER A 135 -3.32 -2.71 17.35
N ILE A 136 -3.02 -2.88 16.07
CA ILE A 136 -2.28 -4.05 15.60
C ILE A 136 -0.80 -3.86 15.93
N ASN A 137 -0.14 -4.92 16.34
CA ASN A 137 1.31 -4.90 16.54
C ASN A 137 2.01 -4.79 15.17
N PRO A 138 2.81 -3.74 14.92
CA PRO A 138 3.51 -3.57 13.64
C PRO A 138 4.53 -4.68 13.37
N ASN A 139 5.09 -5.30 14.42
CA ASN A 139 6.12 -6.34 14.30
C ASN A 139 5.52 -7.73 14.09
N ASN A 140 4.33 -8.00 14.68
CA ASN A 140 3.60 -9.24 14.48
C ASN A 140 2.14 -8.96 14.14
N GLN A 141 1.80 -9.14 12.88
CA GLN A 141 0.47 -8.83 12.34
C GLN A 141 -0.65 -9.69 12.92
N LEU A 142 -0.33 -10.79 13.62
CA LEU A 142 -1.28 -11.67 14.30
C LEU A 142 -1.62 -11.21 15.74
N GLN A 143 -0.99 -10.13 16.20
CA GLN A 143 -1.18 -9.64 17.56
C GLN A 143 -1.98 -8.34 17.61
N LEU A 144 -2.93 -8.29 18.55
CA LEU A 144 -3.73 -7.12 18.88
C LEU A 144 -3.31 -6.59 20.26
N CYS A 145 -2.88 -5.34 20.32
CA CYS A 145 -2.60 -4.62 21.55
C CYS A 145 -3.84 -3.87 21.99
N VAL A 146 -4.27 -4.08 23.24
CA VAL A 146 -5.44 -3.45 23.83
C VAL A 146 -5.02 -2.68 25.07
N ALA A 147 -5.20 -1.36 25.06
CA ALA A 147 -4.85 -0.49 26.18
C ALA A 147 -6.08 -0.25 27.06
N GLN A 148 -5.91 -0.44 28.36
CA GLN A 148 -6.96 -0.28 29.36
C GLN A 148 -6.81 1.02 30.16
N GLN A 149 -7.88 1.45 30.83
CA GLN A 149 -7.86 2.62 31.71
C GLN A 149 -6.82 2.53 32.84
N ASN A 150 -6.48 1.32 33.27
CA ASN A 150 -5.54 1.07 34.38
C ASN A 150 -4.06 1.21 33.97
N GLY A 151 -3.78 1.63 32.72
CA GLY A 151 -2.43 1.78 32.19
C GLY A 151 -1.78 0.46 31.73
N ILE A 152 -2.49 -0.66 31.85
CA ILE A 152 -2.05 -1.96 31.35
C ILE A 152 -2.36 -2.08 29.86
N ILE A 153 -1.42 -2.65 29.10
CA ILE A 153 -1.59 -2.99 27.70
C ILE A 153 -1.54 -4.51 27.59
N ASN A 154 -2.67 -5.09 27.23
CA ASN A 154 -2.79 -6.51 27.01
C ASN A 154 -2.49 -6.84 25.55
N VAL A 155 -1.68 -7.86 25.30
CA VAL A 155 -1.37 -8.34 23.95
C VAL A 155 -2.08 -9.67 23.71
N TRP A 156 -2.90 -9.71 22.67
CA TRP A 156 -3.72 -10.85 22.31
C TRP A 156 -3.29 -11.44 20.99
N ASP A 157 -3.24 -12.76 20.92
CA ASP A 157 -3.38 -13.46 19.64
C ASP A 157 -4.87 -13.52 19.29
N TYR A 158 -5.28 -12.87 18.20
CA TYR A 158 -6.69 -12.80 17.84
C TYR A 158 -7.18 -14.02 17.04
N GLU A 159 -6.28 -14.84 16.47
CA GLU A 159 -6.67 -16.11 15.83
C GLU A 159 -7.01 -17.16 16.90
N ASP A 160 -6.18 -17.27 17.92
CA ASP A 160 -6.37 -18.25 19.00
C ASP A 160 -7.22 -17.71 20.15
N GLY A 161 -7.32 -16.37 20.29
CA GLY A 161 -8.06 -15.70 21.36
C GLY A 161 -7.40 -15.87 22.73
N ILE A 162 -6.07 -16.01 22.73
CA ILE A 162 -5.27 -16.21 23.94
C ILE A 162 -4.63 -14.88 24.33
N LEU A 163 -4.69 -14.54 25.61
CA LEU A 163 -3.92 -13.45 26.20
C LEU A 163 -2.46 -13.90 26.34
N ILE A 164 -1.53 -13.17 25.72
CA ILE A 164 -0.11 -13.48 25.78
C ILE A 164 0.57 -12.72 26.93
N HIS A 165 0.30 -11.41 27.02
CA HIS A 165 0.91 -10.49 27.98
C HIS A 165 -0.10 -9.49 28.50
#